data_AF-A0A3N5UID6-F1
#
_entry.id   AF-A0A3N5UID6-F1
#
_cell.length_a   1.000
_cell.length_b   1.000
_cell.length_c   1.000
_cell.angle_alpha   90.00
_cell.angle_beta   90.00
_cell.angle_gamma   90.00
#
_symmetry.space_group_name_H-M   'P 1'
#
loop_
_entity.id
_entity.type
_entity.pdbx_description
1 polymer ?
#
loop_
_entity_poly.entity_id
_entity_poly.type
_entity_poly.pdbx_seq_one_letter_code
_entity_poly.pdbx_strand_id
1 'polypeptide(L)'
;MTGPEFLKTIGNSAVSLLGGLMSAFGSIALSFAILERFLPTTEFEKEMEDWDPKELASEPDPDRVSQGEQITTIFFSVLFLIVFNLYPGLIGFGFFNEGEWVFITPLLTEAFFRYLPWINILTVLQIGFAVYLLRQRAWNITSRIANILLELAGIALAVVMLQGPAIVALTPEQLAGTPLADASEFFVKGASVLPLLVLGIVIIVSSIEVAQAIYRLLKSRPSSPYPAIK
;
A
#
# COMPACT_ATOMS: atom_id res chain seq x y z
N MET A 1 7.44 28.45 9.51
CA MET A 1 8.50 27.59 10.07
C MET A 1 9.68 27.64 9.13
N THR A 2 10.89 27.97 9.60
CA THR A 2 12.09 27.95 8.76
C THR A 2 12.54 26.50 8.53
N GLY A 3 13.26 26.24 7.42
CA GLY A 3 13.74 24.89 7.08
C GLY A 3 14.45 24.14 8.23
N PRO A 4 15.34 24.78 9.01
CA PRO A 4 15.97 24.16 10.17
C PRO A 4 14.98 23.78 11.29
N GLU A 5 13.94 24.58 11.51
CA GLU A 5 12.92 24.26 12.50
C GLU A 5 12.01 23.11 12.06
N PHE A 6 11.72 23.01 10.76
CA PHE A 6 10.98 21.85 10.21
C PHE A 6 11.77 20.54 10.39
N LEU A 7 13.07 20.54 10.06
CA LEU A 7 13.94 19.37 10.25
C LEU A 7 14.04 18.96 11.73
N LYS A 8 14.12 19.94 12.63
CA LYS A 8 14.14 19.70 14.08
C LYS A 8 12.81 19.10 14.56
N THR A 9 11.68 19.59 14.05
CA THR A 9 10.36 19.03 14.39
C THR A 9 10.23 17.59 13.89
N ILE A 10 10.60 17.30 12.64
CA ILE A 10 10.57 15.93 12.11
C ILE A 10 11.51 15.00 12.89
N GLY A 11 12.73 15.46 13.21
CA GLY A 11 13.68 14.71 14.01
C GLY A 11 13.15 14.40 15.42
N ASN A 12 12.56 15.39 16.08
CA ASN A 12 11.93 15.22 17.39
C ASN A 12 10.73 14.26 17.33
N SER A 13 9.90 14.34 16.29
CA SER A 13 8.80 13.41 16.07
C SER A 13 9.31 11.98 15.86
N ALA A 14 10.38 11.78 15.09
CA ALA A 14 10.98 10.46 14.90
C ALA A 14 11.52 9.86 16.21
N VAL A 15 12.23 10.65 17.02
CA VAL A 15 12.72 10.22 18.34
C VAL A 15 11.56 9.90 19.28
N SER A 16 10.49 10.70 19.26
CA SER A 16 9.29 10.45 20.06
C SER A 16 8.60 9.15 19.67
N LEU A 17 8.49 8.85 18.37
CA LEU A 17 7.94 7.59 17.88
C LEU A 17 8.80 6.39 18.33
N LEU A 18 10.12 6.49 18.23
CA LEU A 18 11.02 5.46 18.71
C LEU A 18 10.88 5.24 20.23
N GLY A 19 10.80 6.32 21.01
CA GLY A 19 10.55 6.24 22.45
C GLY A 19 9.21 5.58 22.78
N GLY A 20 8.16 5.92 22.03
CA GLY A 20 6.84 5.30 22.14
C GLY A 20 6.85 3.81 21.81
N LEU A 21 7.53 3.40 20.73
CA LEU A 21 7.70 1.99 20.36
C LEU A 21 8.46 1.20 21.43
N MET A 22 9.56 1.75 21.95
CA MET A 22 10.33 1.12 23.03
C MET A 22 9.48 0.98 24.30
N SER A 23 8.69 1.99 24.64
CA SER A 23 7.78 1.94 25.77
C SER A 23 6.69 0.88 25.56
N ALA A 24 6.04 0.85 24.40
CA ALA A 24 5.00 -0.12 24.08
C ALA A 24 5.55 -1.55 24.13
N PHE A 25 6.71 -1.78 23.53
CA PHE A 25 7.39 -3.07 23.57
C PHE A 25 7.74 -3.47 25.01
N GLY A 26 8.30 -2.55 25.81
CA GLY A 26 8.61 -2.78 27.22
C GLY A 26 7.36 -3.10 28.05
N SER A 27 6.24 -2.40 27.81
CA SER A 27 4.97 -2.68 28.46
C SER A 27 4.42 -4.06 28.10
N ILE A 28 4.44 -4.44 26.82
CA ILE A 28 4.00 -5.78 26.36
C ILE A 28 4.88 -6.86 26.99
N ALA A 29 6.21 -6.72 26.92
CA ALA A 29 7.15 -7.66 27.50
C ALA A 29 6.98 -7.80 29.02
N LEU A 30 6.78 -6.69 29.73
CA LEU A 30 6.51 -6.70 31.17
C LEU A 30 5.16 -7.38 31.49
N SER A 31 4.11 -7.13 30.68
CA SER A 31 2.83 -7.84 30.83
C SER A 31 3.02 -9.35 30.69
N PHE A 32 3.74 -9.82 29.67
CA PHE A 32 4.03 -11.25 29.52
C PHE A 32 4.88 -11.79 30.68
N ALA A 33 5.90 -11.06 31.14
CA ALA A 33 6.73 -11.48 32.27
C ALA A 33 5.93 -11.59 33.58
N ILE A 34 4.97 -10.69 33.81
CA ILE A 34 4.05 -10.76 34.95
C ILE A 34 3.11 -11.97 34.79
N LEU A 35 2.51 -12.14 33.61
CA LEU A 35 1.61 -13.27 33.35
C LEU A 35 2.34 -14.60 33.56
N GLU A 36 3.55 -14.77 33.03
CA GLU A 36 4.36 -15.99 33.20
C GLU A 36 4.77 -16.23 34.65
N ARG A 37 5.05 -15.16 35.41
CA ARG A 37 5.48 -15.29 36.81
C ARG A 37 4.34 -15.64 37.78
N PHE A 38 3.12 -15.18 37.49
CA PHE A 38 1.99 -15.27 38.42
C PHE A 38 0.88 -16.21 37.95
N LEU A 39 0.75 -16.50 36.66
CA LEU A 39 -0.18 -17.52 36.19
C LEU A 39 0.43 -18.91 36.41
N PRO A 40 -0.32 -19.84 37.03
CA PRO A 40 0.14 -21.21 37.16
C PRO A 40 0.17 -21.88 35.77
N THR A 41 1.32 -22.42 35.39
CA THR A 41 1.51 -23.13 34.11
C THR A 41 0.58 -24.33 33.93
N THR A 42 0.00 -24.83 35.03
CA THR A 42 -0.92 -25.97 35.06
C THR A 42 -2.25 -25.74 34.32
N GLU A 43 -2.71 -24.50 34.14
CA GLU A 43 -3.89 -24.22 33.32
C GLU A 43 -3.60 -24.43 31.82
N PHE A 44 -2.44 -23.97 31.35
CA PHE A 44 -1.99 -24.16 29.97
C PHE A 44 -1.58 -25.60 29.69
N GLU A 45 -0.97 -26.29 30.66
CA GLU A 45 -0.62 -27.70 30.56
C GLU A 45 -1.87 -28.59 30.45
N LYS A 46 -2.95 -28.28 31.19
CA LYS A 46 -4.22 -28.99 31.05
C LYS A 46 -4.87 -28.80 29.68
N GLU A 47 -4.89 -27.58 29.15
CA GLU A 47 -5.39 -27.34 27.79
C GLU A 47 -4.57 -28.09 26.73
N MET A 48 -3.25 -28.24 26.92
CA MET A 48 -2.41 -29.06 26.04
C MET A 48 -2.61 -30.56 26.23
N GLU A 49 -2.88 -31.02 27.44
CA GLU A 49 -3.16 -32.43 27.76
C GLU A 49 -4.53 -32.87 27.18
N ASP A 50 -5.50 -31.97 27.15
CA ASP A 50 -6.84 -32.18 26.59
C ASP A 50 -6.92 -31.98 25.06
N TRP A 51 -5.85 -31.50 24.40
CA TRP A 51 -5.83 -31.22 22.96
C TRP A 51 -5.56 -32.48 22.12
N ASP A 52 -6.48 -32.82 21.20
CA ASP A 52 -6.31 -33.93 20.23
C ASP A 52 -5.77 -33.38 18.88
N PRO A 53 -4.70 -33.96 18.29
CA PRO A 53 -4.22 -33.62 16.94
C PRO A 53 -5.30 -33.62 15.84
N LYS A 54 -6.40 -34.35 16.03
CA LYS A 54 -7.54 -34.36 15.10
C LYS A 54 -8.41 -33.10 15.17
N GLU A 55 -8.29 -32.32 16.24
CA GLU A 55 -8.95 -31.01 16.38
C GLU A 55 -8.20 -29.90 15.65
N LEU A 56 -7.04 -30.21 15.05
CA LEU A 56 -6.31 -29.26 14.22
C LEU A 56 -7.20 -28.82 13.05
N ALA A 57 -7.49 -27.52 13.00
CA ALA A 57 -8.25 -26.94 11.90
C ALA A 57 -7.59 -27.32 10.56
N SER A 58 -8.41 -27.74 9.59
CA SER A 58 -7.92 -28.02 8.25
C SER A 58 -7.21 -26.80 7.68
N GLU A 59 -6.10 -27.02 6.97
CA GLU A 59 -5.36 -25.95 6.31
C GLU A 59 -6.33 -25.14 5.44
N PRO A 60 -6.33 -23.80 5.53
CA PRO A 60 -7.16 -22.97 4.68
C PRO A 60 -6.89 -23.30 3.21
N ASP A 61 -7.96 -23.40 2.41
CA ASP A 61 -7.83 -23.64 0.98
C ASP A 61 -6.88 -22.60 0.35
N PRO A 62 -5.74 -23.03 -0.25
CA PRO A 62 -4.75 -22.11 -0.81
C PRO A 62 -5.27 -21.30 -1.99
N ASP A 63 -6.38 -21.72 -2.60
CA ASP A 63 -7.08 -21.00 -3.65
C ASP A 63 -8.17 -20.06 -3.10
N ARG A 64 -8.43 -20.04 -1.79
CA ARG A 64 -9.44 -19.15 -1.20
C ARG A 64 -9.08 -17.68 -1.39
N VAL A 65 -10.04 -16.89 -1.86
CA VAL A 65 -9.91 -15.44 -2.00
C VAL A 65 -10.11 -14.77 -0.63
N SER A 66 -9.17 -13.88 -0.26
CA SER A 66 -9.32 -13.02 0.91
C SER A 66 -10.36 -11.92 0.63
N GLN A 67 -11.50 -11.98 1.32
CA GLN A 67 -12.57 -10.99 1.13
C GLN A 67 -12.13 -9.59 1.57
N GLY A 68 -11.40 -9.50 2.69
CA GLY A 68 -10.91 -8.22 3.22
C GLY A 68 -9.94 -7.54 2.26
N GLU A 69 -9.07 -8.32 1.61
CA GLU A 69 -8.15 -7.81 0.58
C GLU A 69 -8.92 -7.22 -0.60
N GLN A 70 -9.88 -7.97 -1.17
CA GLN A 70 -10.65 -7.48 -2.32
C GLN A 70 -11.49 -6.24 -1.98
N ILE A 71 -12.11 -6.19 -0.80
CA ILE A 71 -12.87 -5.01 -0.34
C ILE A 71 -11.94 -3.80 -0.20
N THR A 72 -10.76 -4.00 0.39
CA THR A 72 -9.76 -2.94 0.58
C THR A 72 -9.28 -2.41 -0.77
N THR A 73 -8.97 -3.30 -1.71
CA THR A 73 -8.59 -2.95 -3.09
C THR A 73 -9.66 -2.13 -3.78
N ILE A 74 -10.93 -2.54 -3.71
CA ILE A 74 -12.05 -1.80 -4.29
C ILE A 74 -12.16 -0.41 -3.66
N PHE A 75 -12.13 -0.32 -2.32
CA PHE A 75 -12.27 0.93 -1.60
C PHE A 75 -11.18 1.94 -2.01
N PHE A 76 -9.91 1.54 -1.95
CA PHE A 76 -8.80 2.43 -2.32
C PHE A 76 -8.78 2.76 -3.81
N SER A 77 -9.18 1.84 -4.68
CA SER A 77 -9.29 2.09 -6.12
C SER A 77 -10.39 3.10 -6.45
N VAL A 78 -11.55 3.00 -5.80
CA VAL A 78 -12.64 3.97 -5.94
C VAL A 78 -12.22 5.33 -5.39
N LEU A 79 -11.59 5.36 -4.21
CA LEU A 79 -11.06 6.58 -3.63
C LEU A 79 -10.04 7.25 -4.56
N PHE A 80 -9.12 6.47 -5.13
CA PHE A 80 -8.16 6.93 -6.13
C PHE A 80 -8.87 7.58 -7.32
N LEU A 81 -9.86 6.90 -7.91
CA LEU A 81 -10.62 7.44 -9.04
C LEU A 81 -11.30 8.77 -8.68
N ILE A 82 -11.92 8.86 -7.50
CA ILE A 82 -12.57 10.09 -7.02
C ILE A 82 -11.56 11.22 -6.87
N VAL A 83 -10.44 10.97 -6.16
CA VAL A 83 -9.44 12.01 -5.88
C VAL A 83 -8.82 12.53 -7.17
N PHE A 84 -8.36 11.66 -8.07
CA PHE A 84 -7.62 12.11 -9.25
C PHE A 84 -8.52 12.63 -10.39
N ASN A 85 -9.79 12.22 -10.46
CA ASN A 85 -10.71 12.71 -11.50
C ASN A 85 -11.59 13.87 -11.06
N LEU A 86 -12.11 13.84 -9.82
CA LEU A 86 -13.06 14.85 -9.35
C LEU A 86 -12.39 15.94 -8.53
N TYR A 87 -11.30 15.62 -7.83
CA TYR A 87 -10.62 16.54 -6.92
C TYR A 87 -9.10 16.60 -7.13
N PRO A 88 -8.60 16.76 -8.37
CA PRO A 88 -7.15 16.81 -8.61
C PRO A 88 -6.46 17.97 -7.87
N GLY A 89 -7.20 19.03 -7.55
CA GLY A 89 -6.73 20.15 -6.73
C GLY A 89 -6.42 19.80 -5.26
N LEU A 90 -6.79 18.61 -4.77
CA LEU A 90 -6.31 18.12 -3.47
C LEU A 90 -4.83 17.73 -3.50
N ILE A 91 -4.27 17.50 -4.69
CA ILE A 91 -2.88 17.12 -4.88
C ILE A 91 -2.04 18.39 -5.07
N GLY A 92 -1.43 18.84 -3.98
CA GLY A 92 -0.63 20.06 -3.95
C GLY A 92 0.31 20.11 -2.75
N PHE A 93 1.06 21.21 -2.67
CA PHE A 93 1.87 21.52 -1.49
C PHE A 93 1.15 22.55 -0.63
N GLY A 94 0.70 22.13 0.54
CA GLY A 94 0.13 23.02 1.55
C GLY A 94 1.19 23.52 2.52
N PHE A 95 1.17 24.81 2.83
CA PHE A 95 1.95 25.39 3.92
C PHE A 95 1.14 26.45 4.67
N PHE A 96 1.54 26.70 5.90
CA PHE A 96 0.91 27.70 6.75
C PHE A 96 1.65 29.03 6.63
N ASN A 97 0.94 30.09 6.27
CA ASN A 97 1.50 31.42 6.12
C ASN A 97 0.58 32.46 6.78
N GLU A 98 1.12 33.26 7.69
CA GLU A 98 0.43 34.41 8.32
C GLU A 98 -0.98 34.12 8.88
N GLY A 99 -1.24 32.90 9.37
CA GLY A 99 -2.55 32.54 9.93
C GLY A 99 -3.47 31.80 8.96
N GLU A 100 -3.09 31.66 7.69
CA GLU A 100 -3.86 30.99 6.65
C GLU A 100 -3.12 29.78 6.06
N TRP A 101 -3.91 28.78 5.64
CA TRP A 101 -3.40 27.65 4.87
C TRP A 101 -3.36 28.02 3.39
N VAL A 102 -2.16 28.07 2.82
CA VAL A 102 -1.93 28.32 1.40
C VAL A 102 -1.57 27.01 0.71
N PHE A 103 -2.24 26.72 -0.40
CA PHE A 103 -2.04 25.50 -1.18
C PHE A 103 -1.51 25.82 -2.58
N ILE A 104 -0.31 25.33 -2.90
CA ILE A 104 0.25 25.41 -4.26
C ILE A 104 -0.32 24.26 -5.06
N THR A 105 -1.17 24.61 -6.01
CA THR A 105 -1.78 23.69 -6.97
C THR A 105 -1.78 24.34 -8.36
N PRO A 106 -1.71 23.55 -9.45
CA PRO A 106 -1.57 22.10 -9.48
C PRO A 106 -0.10 21.64 -9.41
N LEU A 107 0.16 20.56 -8.67
CA LEU A 107 1.47 19.87 -8.64
C LEU A 107 1.61 18.84 -9.77
N LEU A 108 0.48 18.27 -10.20
CA LEU A 108 0.38 17.32 -11.31
C LEU A 108 0.44 18.07 -12.64
N THR A 109 1.27 17.60 -13.56
CA THR A 109 1.45 18.23 -14.88
C THR A 109 0.41 17.77 -15.88
N GLU A 110 0.30 18.45 -17.02
CA GLU A 110 -0.53 17.99 -18.15
C GLU A 110 -0.16 16.57 -18.61
N ALA A 111 1.11 16.18 -18.47
CA ALA A 111 1.56 14.83 -18.79
C ALA A 111 0.87 13.78 -17.92
N PHE A 112 0.69 14.03 -16.61
CA PHE A 112 -0.07 13.15 -15.74
C PHE A 112 -1.50 12.95 -16.26
N PHE A 113 -2.18 14.04 -16.60
CA PHE A 113 -3.56 13.99 -17.10
C PHE A 113 -3.70 13.30 -18.46
N ARG A 114 -2.62 13.23 -19.25
CA ARG A 114 -2.56 12.42 -20.48
C ARG A 114 -2.51 10.92 -20.19
N TYR A 115 -1.90 10.51 -19.07
CA TYR A 115 -1.89 9.12 -18.62
C TYR A 115 -3.15 8.74 -17.84
N LEU A 116 -3.83 9.70 -17.22
CA LEU A 116 -4.99 9.47 -16.36
C LEU A 116 -6.10 8.61 -17.00
N PRO A 117 -6.48 8.73 -18.29
CA PRO A 117 -7.44 7.82 -18.91
C PRO A 117 -7.00 6.36 -18.89
N TRP A 118 -5.71 6.07 -19.12
CA TRP A 118 -5.16 4.72 -19.07
C TRP A 118 -5.11 4.17 -17.65
N ILE A 119 -4.73 5.03 -16.70
CA ILE A 119 -4.79 4.70 -15.27
C ILE A 119 -6.23 4.34 -14.89
N ASN A 120 -7.22 5.17 -15.28
CA ASN A 120 -8.63 4.92 -15.00
C ASN A 120 -9.11 3.59 -15.58
N ILE A 121 -8.75 3.27 -16.83
CA ILE A 121 -9.12 2.00 -17.46
C ILE A 121 -8.57 0.83 -16.63
N LEU A 122 -7.29 0.85 -16.27
CA LEU A 122 -6.67 -0.21 -15.48
C LEU A 122 -7.29 -0.31 -14.09
N THR A 123 -7.53 0.81 -13.40
CA THR A 123 -8.17 0.83 -12.09
C THR A 123 -9.60 0.30 -12.13
N VAL A 124 -10.39 0.65 -13.16
CA VAL A 124 -11.74 0.10 -13.34
C VAL A 124 -11.70 -1.40 -13.62
N LEU A 125 -10.74 -1.86 -14.44
CA LEU A 125 -10.55 -3.29 -14.68
C LEU A 125 -10.16 -4.04 -13.40
N GLN A 126 -9.27 -3.47 -12.57
CA GLN A 126 -8.90 -4.03 -11.26
C GLN A 126 -10.11 -4.11 -10.32
N ILE A 127 -10.94 -3.06 -10.25
CA ILE A 127 -12.19 -3.09 -9.47
C ILE A 127 -13.11 -4.20 -9.97
N GLY A 128 -13.34 -4.27 -11.29
CA GLY A 128 -14.17 -5.31 -11.90
C GLY A 128 -13.65 -6.72 -11.60
N PHE A 129 -12.34 -6.90 -11.67
CA PHE A 129 -11.68 -8.16 -11.33
C PHE A 129 -11.82 -8.51 -9.84
N ALA A 130 -11.67 -7.54 -8.94
CA ALA A 130 -11.84 -7.74 -7.50
C ALA A 130 -13.30 -8.12 -7.16
N VAL A 131 -14.29 -7.48 -7.79
CA VAL A 131 -15.71 -7.85 -7.66
C VAL A 131 -15.95 -9.27 -8.18
N TYR A 132 -15.33 -9.63 -9.30
CA TYR A 132 -15.41 -10.98 -9.83
C TYR A 132 -14.83 -12.02 -8.86
N LEU A 133 -13.67 -11.76 -8.25
CA LEU A 133 -13.06 -12.64 -7.25
C LEU A 133 -13.90 -12.76 -5.97
N LEU A 134 -14.53 -11.67 -5.52
CA LEU A 134 -15.47 -11.71 -4.38
C LEU A 134 -16.66 -12.64 -4.66
N ARG A 135 -17.15 -12.65 -5.90
CA ARG A 135 -18.22 -13.56 -6.32
C ARG A 135 -17.74 -15.01 -6.41
N GLN A 136 -16.56 -15.23 -6.98
CA GLN A 136 -16.03 -16.57 -7.23
C GLN A 136 -15.51 -17.25 -5.96
N ARG A 137 -15.02 -16.48 -4.98
CA ARG A 137 -14.48 -16.91 -3.67
C ARG A 137 -13.26 -17.82 -3.70
N ALA A 138 -12.89 -18.35 -4.87
CA ALA A 138 -11.70 -19.15 -5.10
C ALA A 138 -10.99 -18.71 -6.39
N TRP A 139 -9.66 -18.85 -6.41
CA TRP A 139 -8.83 -18.66 -7.57
C TRP A 139 -8.96 -19.86 -8.51
N ASN A 140 -9.00 -19.59 -9.82
CA ASN A 140 -8.86 -20.62 -10.85
C ASN A 140 -7.79 -20.19 -11.85
N ILE A 141 -7.44 -21.08 -12.78
CA ILE A 141 -6.38 -20.79 -13.77
C ILE A 141 -6.70 -19.53 -14.56
N THR A 142 -7.96 -19.33 -14.97
CA THR A 142 -8.38 -18.16 -15.73
C THR A 142 -8.21 -16.86 -14.94
N SER A 143 -8.61 -16.83 -13.67
CA SER A 143 -8.46 -15.64 -12.83
C SER A 143 -7.00 -15.37 -12.49
N ARG A 144 -6.18 -16.41 -12.30
CA ARG A 144 -4.72 -16.28 -12.14
C ARG A 144 -4.07 -15.65 -13.37
N ILE A 145 -4.41 -16.11 -14.58
CA ILE A 145 -3.90 -15.54 -15.84
C ILE A 145 -4.38 -14.10 -16.02
N ALA A 146 -5.67 -13.83 -15.76
CA ALA A 146 -6.23 -12.48 -15.86
C ALA A 146 -5.51 -11.49 -14.92
N ASN A 147 -5.23 -11.90 -13.67
CA ASN A 147 -4.46 -11.10 -12.72
C ASN A 147 -3.06 -10.78 -13.24
N ILE A 148 -2.34 -11.79 -13.76
CA ILE A 148 -1.01 -11.59 -14.35
C ILE A 148 -1.06 -10.57 -15.49
N LEU A 149 -2.05 -10.66 -16.38
CA LEU A 149 -2.18 -9.71 -17.49
C LEU A 149 -2.48 -8.29 -17.01
N LEU A 150 -3.33 -8.12 -16.00
CA LEU A 150 -3.61 -6.81 -15.40
C LEU A 150 -2.37 -6.20 -14.75
N GLU A 151 -1.62 -6.99 -13.97
CA GLU A 151 -0.37 -6.54 -13.35
C GLU A 151 0.68 -6.15 -14.40
N LEU A 152 0.84 -6.95 -15.46
CA LEU A 152 1.76 -6.63 -16.56
C LEU A 152 1.35 -5.34 -17.29
N ALA A 153 0.05 -5.09 -17.48
CA ALA A 153 -0.42 -3.84 -18.07
C ALA A 153 -0.16 -2.64 -17.14
N GLY A 154 -0.32 -2.81 -15.83
CA GLY A 154 0.05 -1.81 -14.82
C GLY A 154 1.54 -1.48 -14.84
N ILE A 155 2.39 -2.51 -14.85
CA ILE A 155 3.85 -2.35 -14.97
C ILE A 155 4.21 -1.62 -16.27
N ALA A 156 3.63 -2.04 -17.41
CA ALA A 156 3.90 -1.41 -18.69
C ALA A 156 3.53 0.09 -18.67
N LEU A 157 2.38 0.45 -18.12
CA LEU A 157 1.98 1.85 -17.97
C LEU A 157 2.94 2.61 -17.04
N ALA A 158 3.32 2.04 -15.91
CA ALA A 158 4.27 2.66 -14.98
C ALA A 158 5.64 2.91 -15.62
N VAL A 159 6.14 1.96 -16.42
CA VAL A 159 7.39 2.12 -17.19
C VAL A 159 7.27 3.24 -18.23
N VAL A 160 6.16 3.30 -18.96
CA VAL A 160 5.90 4.38 -19.93
C VAL A 160 5.83 5.74 -19.24
N MET A 161 5.22 5.81 -18.05
CA MET A 161 5.16 7.05 -17.26
C MET A 161 6.55 7.48 -16.75
N LEU A 162 7.41 6.52 -16.36
CA LEU A 162 8.78 6.80 -15.93
C LEU A 162 9.68 7.31 -17.06
N GLN A 163 9.48 6.80 -18.28
CA GLN A 163 10.23 7.22 -19.46
C GLN A 163 9.66 8.48 -20.12
N GLY A 164 8.41 8.83 -19.77
CA GLY A 164 7.69 9.96 -20.32
C GLY A 164 8.06 11.31 -19.69
N PRO A 165 7.33 12.38 -20.06
CA PRO A 165 7.51 13.69 -19.45
C PRO A 165 7.19 13.66 -17.95
N ALA A 166 7.80 14.57 -17.19
CA ALA A 166 7.59 14.67 -15.74
C ALA A 166 6.09 14.83 -15.40
N ILE A 167 5.56 13.91 -14.60
CA ILE A 167 4.15 13.90 -14.17
C ILE A 167 3.89 14.78 -12.93
N VAL A 168 4.95 15.13 -12.21
CA VAL A 168 4.96 16.06 -11.09
C VAL A 168 6.01 17.13 -11.38
N ALA A 169 5.64 18.39 -11.25
CA ALA A 169 6.57 19.51 -11.41
C ALA A 169 6.32 20.56 -10.34
N LEU A 170 7.42 20.92 -9.65
CA LEU A 170 7.47 22.05 -8.75
C LEU A 170 8.65 22.91 -9.19
N THR A 171 8.43 24.22 -9.31
CA THR A 171 9.45 25.17 -9.77
C THR A 171 9.82 26.12 -8.63
N PRO A 172 11.07 26.61 -8.56
CA PRO A 172 11.47 27.61 -7.58
C PRO A 172 10.61 28.87 -7.64
N GLU A 173 10.14 29.26 -8.82
CA GLU A 173 9.27 30.42 -9.04
C GLU A 173 7.91 30.24 -8.35
N GLN A 174 7.35 29.03 -8.31
CA GLN A 174 6.13 28.72 -7.56
C GLN A 174 6.33 28.80 -6.04
N LEU A 175 7.56 28.70 -5.57
CA LEU A 175 7.93 28.83 -4.16
C LEU A 175 8.41 30.25 -3.82
N ALA A 176 8.63 31.11 -4.81
CA ALA A 176 9.08 32.47 -4.59
C ALA A 176 8.04 33.27 -3.79
N GLY A 177 8.50 34.01 -2.79
CA GLY A 177 7.64 34.77 -1.88
C GLY A 177 6.90 33.92 -0.84
N THR A 178 7.12 32.61 -0.80
CA THR A 178 6.61 31.74 0.27
C THR A 178 7.66 31.55 1.37
N PRO A 179 7.27 31.17 2.59
CA PRO A 179 8.22 30.76 3.64
C PRO A 179 9.11 29.56 3.27
N LEU A 180 8.82 28.88 2.16
CA LEU A 180 9.57 27.73 1.65
C LEU A 180 10.62 28.13 0.59
N ALA A 181 10.71 29.41 0.21
CA ALA A 181 11.62 29.89 -0.83
C ALA A 181 13.09 29.52 -0.55
N ASP A 182 13.53 29.68 0.70
CA ASP A 182 14.90 29.36 1.14
C ASP A 182 15.22 27.85 1.07
N ALA A 183 14.19 27.00 1.08
CA ALA A 183 14.31 25.55 0.98
C ALA A 183 13.84 25.02 -0.39
N SER A 184 13.70 25.90 -1.39
CA SER A 184 13.13 25.57 -2.70
C SER A 184 13.85 24.41 -3.39
N GLU A 185 15.18 24.36 -3.32
CA GLU A 185 15.97 23.26 -3.90
C GLU A 185 15.54 21.88 -3.33
N PHE A 186 15.33 21.79 -2.02
CA PHE A 186 14.90 20.54 -1.38
C PHE A 186 13.52 20.09 -1.87
N PHE A 187 12.55 21.01 -1.91
CA PHE A 187 11.19 20.69 -2.33
C PHE A 187 11.10 20.36 -3.82
N VAL A 188 11.80 21.12 -4.67
CA VAL A 188 11.86 20.87 -6.12
C VAL A 188 12.51 19.52 -6.41
N LYS A 189 13.64 19.23 -5.76
CA LYS A 189 14.29 17.92 -5.89
C LYS A 189 13.38 16.79 -5.37
N GLY A 190 12.75 16.99 -4.21
CA GLY A 190 11.78 16.04 -3.66
C GLY A 190 10.62 15.74 -4.62
N ALA A 191 10.03 16.78 -5.20
CA ALA A 191 8.95 16.65 -6.19
C ALA A 191 9.39 15.91 -7.45
N SER A 192 10.62 16.14 -7.94
CA SER A 192 11.16 15.44 -9.11
C SER A 192 11.46 13.95 -8.86
N VAL A 193 11.88 13.59 -7.64
CA VAL A 193 12.24 12.21 -7.27
C VAL A 193 11.00 11.40 -6.86
N LEU A 194 9.94 12.07 -6.39
CA LEU A 194 8.73 11.41 -5.90
C LEU A 194 8.09 10.46 -6.93
N PRO A 195 7.85 10.84 -8.21
CA PRO A 195 7.36 9.92 -9.23
C PRO A 195 8.24 8.68 -9.41
N LEU A 196 9.57 8.86 -9.38
CA LEU A 196 10.52 7.75 -9.52
C LEU A 196 10.36 6.74 -8.38
N LEU A 197 10.27 7.23 -7.14
CA LEU A 197 10.09 6.36 -5.97
C LEU A 197 8.74 5.65 -6.01
N VAL A 198 7.66 6.38 -6.26
CA VAL A 198 6.30 5.82 -6.26
C VAL A 198 6.14 4.79 -7.38
N LEU A 199 6.45 5.16 -8.63
CA LEU A 199 6.34 4.24 -9.77
C LEU A 199 7.35 3.09 -9.68
N GLY A 200 8.55 3.35 -9.14
CA GLY A 200 9.54 2.32 -8.88
C GLY A 200 9.04 1.27 -7.89
N ILE A 201 8.42 1.70 -6.78
CA ILE A 201 7.79 0.79 -5.81
C ILE A 201 6.67 -0.01 -6.47
N VAL A 202 5.78 0.64 -7.23
CA VAL A 202 4.69 -0.03 -7.96
C VAL A 202 5.24 -1.12 -8.87
N ILE A 203 6.25 -0.81 -9.68
CA ILE A 203 6.87 -1.79 -10.60
C ILE A 203 7.47 -2.95 -9.82
N ILE A 204 8.18 -2.70 -8.72
CA ILE A 204 8.81 -3.76 -7.91
C ILE A 204 7.74 -4.66 -7.29
N VAL A 205 6.72 -4.08 -6.66
CA VAL A 205 5.64 -4.84 -6.01
C VAL A 205 4.87 -5.67 -7.04
N SER A 206 4.40 -5.06 -8.12
CA SER A 206 3.69 -5.78 -9.20
C SER A 206 4.57 -6.86 -9.83
N SER A 207 5.88 -6.63 -9.98
CA SER A 207 6.80 -7.65 -10.50
C SER A 207 6.91 -8.86 -9.57
N ILE A 208 6.96 -8.63 -8.26
CA ILE A 208 6.96 -9.70 -7.25
C ILE A 208 5.63 -10.48 -7.32
N GLU A 209 4.50 -9.79 -7.42
CA GLU A 209 3.19 -10.41 -7.53
C GLU A 209 3.06 -11.27 -8.79
N VAL A 210 3.51 -10.76 -9.95
CA VAL A 210 3.57 -11.52 -11.20
C VAL A 210 4.44 -12.76 -11.05
N ALA A 211 5.64 -12.63 -10.48
CA ALA A 211 6.55 -13.76 -10.27
C ALA A 211 5.93 -14.83 -9.36
N GLN A 212 5.28 -14.43 -8.27
CA GLN A 212 4.57 -15.33 -7.37
C GLN A 212 3.37 -15.99 -8.06
N ALA A 213 2.60 -15.24 -8.83
CA ALA A 213 1.44 -15.76 -9.57
C ALA A 213 1.86 -16.80 -10.60
N ILE A 214 2.94 -16.55 -11.35
CA ILE A 214 3.53 -17.50 -12.29
C ILE A 214 4.03 -18.74 -11.56
N TYR A 215 4.77 -18.58 -10.45
CA TYR A 215 5.26 -19.72 -9.66
C TYR A 215 4.12 -20.60 -9.16
N ARG A 216 3.05 -19.99 -8.62
CA ARG A 216 1.86 -20.73 -8.18
C ARG A 216 1.17 -21.46 -9.33
N LEU A 217 1.08 -20.83 -10.51
CA LEU A 217 0.48 -21.42 -11.70
C LEU A 217 1.28 -22.65 -12.17
N LEU A 218 2.61 -22.56 -12.19
CA LEU A 218 3.50 -23.67 -12.56
C LEU A 218 3.52 -24.79 -11.51
N LYS A 219 3.38 -24.46 -10.23
CA LYS A 219 3.43 -25.44 -9.13
C LYS A 219 2.10 -26.14 -8.85
N SER A 220 1.02 -25.79 -9.55
CA SER A 220 -0.32 -26.36 -9.36
C SER A 220 -0.26 -27.88 -9.15
N ARG A 221 -0.44 -28.32 -7.89
CA ARG A 221 -0.50 -29.74 -7.52
C ARG A 221 -1.87 -30.29 -7.94
N PRO A 222 -1.96 -31.55 -8.40
CA PRO A 222 -3.25 -32.17 -8.66
C PRO A 222 -4.13 -32.05 -7.39
N SER A 223 -5.34 -31.54 -7.58
CA SER A 223 -6.40 -31.51 -6.57
C SER A 223 -6.43 -32.84 -5.81
N SER A 224 -6.25 -32.80 -4.49
CA SER A 224 -6.27 -34.01 -3.66
C SER A 224 -7.54 -34.81 -3.95
N PRO A 225 -7.46 -36.10 -4.34
CA PRO A 225 -8.61 -36.91 -4.72
C PRO A 225 -9.47 -37.36 -3.53
N TYR A 226 -9.17 -36.92 -2.31
CA TYR A 226 -9.90 -37.37 -1.14
C TYR A 226 -11.20 -36.56 -0.97
N PRO A 227 -12.38 -37.22 -0.97
CA PRO A 227 -13.63 -36.55 -0.67
C PRO A 227 -13.58 -36.04 0.77
N ALA A 228 -14.03 -34.80 0.98
CA ALA A 228 -14.32 -34.27 2.29
C ALA A 228 -15.28 -35.23 2.99
N ILE A 229 -14.79 -35.90 4.04
CA ILE A 229 -15.61 -36.76 4.88
C ILE A 229 -16.58 -35.82 5.61
N LYS A 230 -17.88 -36.01 5.37
CA LYS A 230 -18.97 -35.29 6.04
C LYS A 230 -19.05 -35.64 7.51
#